data_AF-F9QCE9-F1
#
_entry.id   AF-F9QCE9-F1
#
_cell.length_a   1.000
_cell.length_b   1.000
_cell.length_c   1.000
_cell.angle_alpha   90.00
_cell.angle_beta   90.00
_cell.angle_gamma   90.00
#
_symmetry.space_group_name_H-M   'P 1'
#
loop_
_entity.id
_entity.type
_entity.pdbx_description
1 polymer ?
#
loop_
_entity_poly.entity_id
_entity_poly.type
_entity_poly.pdbx_seq_one_letter_code
_entity_poly.pdbx_strand_id
1 'polypeptide(L)'
;MKNNEWDTQYLHSKHVKLKSLLKELISIFEKNNLKYVAYYGTLLGAIRHNNIIPWDDDVDLVIDYDTLEFLIKNYPNLVKVGKNSNNFLMMAKYTHDREDEVDATFIDLFVVVPTNKEKLKKFRKLTNKLRYFNYYANRKVSKELWHIKILRFFFFWTRKLPKFTLEEAINQVRDTKVQEKQFIITWPDYANMQKTTFPLEWDFFDSELCKFDDFYIAVPKKYNDFLVKEYGKNWHIHKKTLLSEHYGMYDVKI
;
A
#
# COMPACT_ATOMS: atom_id res chain seq x y z
N MET A 1 8.19 24.14 -3.27
CA MET A 1 7.46 25.01 -2.32
C MET A 1 6.56 25.94 -3.11
N LYS A 2 5.32 25.53 -3.38
CA LYS A 2 4.27 26.39 -3.95
C LYS A 2 3.13 26.44 -2.92
N ASN A 3 2.96 27.63 -2.32
CA ASN A 3 1.82 28.25 -1.66
C ASN A 3 0.95 27.44 -0.65
N ASN A 4 1.08 27.85 0.62
CA ASN A 4 0.61 27.20 1.85
C ASN A 4 -0.91 27.26 2.16
N GLU A 5 -1.72 28.01 1.40
CA GLU A 5 -3.18 28.09 1.65
C GLU A 5 -4.01 27.15 0.77
N TRP A 6 -3.61 26.98 -0.51
CA TRP A 6 -4.24 26.00 -1.40
C TRP A 6 -3.94 24.58 -0.95
N ASP A 7 -2.73 24.33 -0.44
CA ASP A 7 -2.29 23.05 0.10
C ASP A 7 -3.13 22.63 1.32
N THR A 8 -3.46 23.58 2.21
CA THR A 8 -4.26 23.28 3.42
C THR A 8 -5.74 23.05 3.12
N GLN A 9 -6.36 23.86 2.25
CA GLN A 9 -7.77 23.66 1.89
C GLN A 9 -7.96 22.38 1.07
N TYR A 10 -7.05 22.10 0.14
CA TYR A 10 -7.02 20.87 -0.64
C TYR A 10 -6.90 19.65 0.26
N LEU A 11 -5.87 19.57 1.09
CA LEU A 11 -5.64 18.46 2.01
C LEU A 11 -6.82 18.30 2.99
N HIS A 12 -7.39 19.39 3.48
CA HIS A 12 -8.58 19.30 4.34
C HIS A 12 -9.75 18.63 3.62
N SER A 13 -10.05 19.05 2.39
CA SER A 13 -11.12 18.42 1.58
C SER A 13 -10.83 16.95 1.28
N LYS A 14 -9.56 16.61 1.04
CA LYS A 14 -9.09 15.24 0.81
C LYS A 14 -9.27 14.38 2.06
N HIS A 15 -8.88 14.88 3.23
CA HIS A 15 -9.05 14.19 4.51
C HIS A 15 -10.52 13.92 4.83
N VAL A 16 -11.42 14.85 4.52
CA VAL A 16 -12.87 14.61 4.68
C VAL A 16 -13.33 13.43 3.83
N LYS A 17 -12.95 13.39 2.55
CA LYS A 17 -13.28 12.27 1.65
C LYS A 17 -12.65 10.95 2.10
N LEU A 18 -11.36 10.96 2.46
CA LEU A 18 -10.64 9.78 2.95
C LEU A 18 -11.27 9.20 4.21
N LYS A 19 -11.62 10.04 5.19
CA LYS A 19 -12.29 9.59 6.42
C LYS A 19 -13.68 9.02 6.13
N SER A 20 -14.43 9.61 5.21
CA SER A 20 -15.71 9.06 4.77
C SER A 20 -15.54 7.67 4.14
N LEU A 21 -14.57 7.52 3.24
CA LEU A 21 -14.25 6.25 2.57
C LEU A 21 -13.76 5.19 3.57
N LEU A 22 -12.95 5.61 4.55
CA LEU A 22 -12.42 4.73 5.58
C LEU A 22 -13.53 4.22 6.51
N LYS A 23 -14.45 5.09 6.96
CA LYS A 23 -15.61 4.68 7.76
C LYS A 23 -16.49 3.67 7.03
N GLU A 24 -16.73 3.89 5.73
CA GLU A 24 -17.47 2.95 4.89
C GLU A 24 -16.79 1.58 4.84
N LEU A 25 -15.49 1.57 4.53
CA LEU A 25 -14.72 0.33 4.42
C LEU A 25 -14.61 -0.42 5.77
N ILE A 26 -14.44 0.31 6.88
CA ILE A 26 -14.47 -0.27 8.23
C ILE A 26 -15.82 -0.92 8.51
N SER A 27 -16.93 -0.28 8.14
CA SER A 27 -18.26 -0.88 8.30
C SER A 27 -18.40 -2.20 7.51
N ILE A 28 -17.78 -2.29 6.33
CA ILE A 28 -17.73 -3.54 5.55
C ILE A 28 -16.92 -4.60 6.29
N PHE A 29 -15.76 -4.23 6.85
CA PHE A 29 -14.94 -5.16 7.61
C PHE A 29 -15.65 -5.71 8.85
N GLU A 30 -16.24 -4.83 9.66
CA GLU A 30 -16.95 -5.20 10.89
C GLU A 30 -18.15 -6.10 10.61
N LYS A 31 -19.00 -5.73 9.64
CA LYS A 31 -20.21 -6.50 9.29
C LYS A 31 -19.92 -7.91 8.79
N ASN A 32 -18.75 -8.10 8.18
CA ASN A 32 -18.35 -9.37 7.56
C ASN A 32 -17.23 -10.08 8.33
N ASN A 33 -16.86 -9.60 9.52
CA ASN A 33 -15.78 -10.15 10.34
C ASN A 33 -14.45 -10.31 9.56
N LEU A 34 -14.09 -9.30 8.78
CA LEU A 34 -12.89 -9.27 7.96
C LEU A 34 -11.75 -8.60 8.72
N LYS A 35 -10.52 -9.02 8.43
CA LYS A 35 -9.33 -8.56 9.15
C LYS A 35 -8.67 -7.40 8.44
N TYR A 36 -8.43 -6.34 9.19
CA TYR A 36 -7.65 -5.20 8.75
C TYR A 36 -6.92 -4.56 9.94
N VAL A 37 -5.85 -3.83 9.66
CA VAL A 37 -5.22 -2.90 10.60
C VAL A 37 -4.63 -1.71 9.84
N ALA A 38 -4.56 -0.55 10.50
CA ALA A 38 -3.81 0.59 10.01
C ALA A 38 -2.32 0.25 9.88
N TYR A 39 -1.70 0.73 8.82
CA TYR A 39 -0.26 0.53 8.58
C TYR A 39 0.40 1.82 8.07
N TYR A 40 1.73 1.80 7.90
CA TYR A 40 2.53 2.93 7.39
C TYR A 40 2.12 4.32 7.95
N GLY A 41 1.77 5.28 7.08
CA GLY A 41 1.48 6.66 7.45
C GLY A 41 0.22 6.76 8.28
N THR A 42 -0.77 5.90 8.01
CA THR A 42 -2.02 5.84 8.77
C THR A 42 -1.81 5.35 10.19
N LEU A 43 -1.01 4.30 10.41
CA LEU A 43 -0.66 3.85 11.76
C LEU A 43 0.09 4.93 12.54
N LEU A 44 1.07 5.58 11.89
CA LEU A 44 1.80 6.68 12.49
C LEU A 44 0.89 7.86 12.81
N GLY A 45 -0.06 8.19 11.94
CA GLY A 45 -1.09 9.20 12.12
C GLY A 45 -2.00 8.90 13.31
N ALA A 46 -2.53 7.68 13.39
CA ALA A 46 -3.40 7.24 14.48
C ALA A 46 -2.71 7.40 15.84
N ILE A 47 -1.49 6.90 15.99
CA ILE A 47 -0.77 6.94 17.27
C ILE A 47 -0.29 8.34 17.63
N ARG A 48 0.21 9.12 16.66
CA ARG A 48 0.86 10.41 16.93
C ARG A 48 -0.11 11.60 16.93
N HIS A 49 -1.13 11.55 16.08
CA HIS A 49 -2.05 12.67 15.82
C HIS A 49 -3.50 12.37 16.19
N ASN A 50 -3.85 11.11 16.47
CA ASN A 50 -5.23 10.64 16.53
C ASN A 50 -6.02 11.01 15.25
N ASN A 51 -5.34 11.08 14.10
CA ASN A 51 -5.91 11.48 12.81
C ASN A 51 -4.95 11.13 11.66
N ILE A 52 -5.36 11.41 10.41
CA ILE A 52 -4.44 11.41 9.27
C ILE A 52 -3.31 12.42 9.55
N ILE A 53 -2.08 12.11 9.12
CA ILE A 53 -0.96 13.05 9.27
C ILE A 53 -1.29 14.34 8.49
N PRO A 54 -1.09 15.55 9.04
CA PRO A 54 -1.60 16.79 8.43
C PRO A 54 -1.10 17.14 7.02
N TRP A 55 -0.03 16.49 6.55
CA TRP A 55 0.61 16.71 5.24
C TRP A 55 0.62 15.45 4.38
N ASP A 56 -0.23 14.48 4.72
CA ASP A 56 -0.39 13.18 4.05
C ASP A 56 -1.74 13.18 3.31
N ASP A 57 -1.83 12.47 2.18
CA ASP A 57 -2.98 12.53 1.27
C ASP A 57 -3.58 11.16 0.94
N ASP A 58 -3.17 10.11 1.66
CA ASP A 58 -3.64 8.73 1.51
C ASP A 58 -3.95 8.06 2.86
N VAL A 59 -4.45 6.82 2.78
CA VAL A 59 -4.69 5.94 3.92
C VAL A 59 -4.19 4.54 3.57
N ASP A 60 -3.41 3.95 4.47
CA ASP A 60 -2.78 2.64 4.31
C ASP A 60 -3.37 1.62 5.30
N LEU A 61 -3.91 0.52 4.78
CA LEU A 61 -4.38 -0.61 5.56
C LEU A 61 -3.65 -1.89 5.16
N VAL A 62 -3.33 -2.74 6.14
CA VAL A 62 -2.95 -4.13 5.91
C VAL A 62 -4.18 -5.02 6.07
N ILE A 63 -4.40 -5.91 5.09
CA ILE A 63 -5.47 -6.91 5.07
C ILE A 63 -4.88 -8.30 4.78
N ASP A 64 -5.59 -9.35 5.16
CA ASP A 64 -5.22 -10.71 4.76
C ASP A 64 -5.77 -11.07 3.37
N TYR A 65 -5.34 -12.22 2.85
CA TYR A 65 -5.77 -12.70 1.53
C TYR A 65 -7.27 -12.94 1.46
N ASP A 66 -7.88 -13.50 2.51
CA ASP A 66 -9.29 -13.85 2.50
C ASP A 66 -10.17 -12.58 2.49
N THR A 67 -9.73 -11.53 3.17
CA THR A 67 -10.33 -10.19 3.09
C THR A 67 -10.23 -9.61 1.68
N LEU A 68 -9.07 -9.70 1.02
CA LEU A 68 -8.93 -9.24 -0.36
C LEU A 68 -9.89 -10.00 -1.30
N GLU A 69 -9.94 -11.32 -1.22
CA GLU A 69 -10.82 -12.14 -2.06
C GLU A 69 -12.29 -11.77 -1.85
N PHE A 70 -12.70 -11.56 -0.60
CA PHE A 70 -14.05 -11.10 -0.28
C PHE A 70 -14.36 -9.76 -0.92
N LEU A 71 -13.45 -8.80 -0.81
CA LEU A 71 -13.61 -7.46 -1.39
C LEU A 71 -13.71 -7.51 -2.91
N ILE A 72 -12.83 -8.25 -3.60
CA ILE A 72 -12.85 -8.41 -5.06
C ILE A 72 -14.18 -9.01 -5.51
N LYS A 73 -14.68 -10.02 -4.80
CA LYS A 73 -15.91 -10.73 -5.17
C LYS A 73 -17.16 -9.88 -4.98
N ASN A 74 -17.27 -9.16 -3.85
CA ASN A 74 -18.50 -8.47 -3.47
C ASN A 74 -18.51 -6.99 -3.87
N TYR A 75 -17.35 -6.37 -4.04
CA TYR A 75 -17.20 -4.95 -4.40
C TYR A 75 -16.27 -4.75 -5.61
N PRO A 76 -16.47 -5.47 -6.73
CA PRO A 76 -15.55 -5.46 -7.88
C PRO A 76 -15.39 -4.09 -8.56
N ASN A 77 -16.36 -3.20 -8.36
CA ASN A 77 -16.33 -1.83 -8.89
C ASN A 77 -15.52 -0.87 -8.01
N LEU A 78 -15.42 -1.15 -6.71
CA LEU A 78 -14.76 -0.31 -5.72
C LEU A 78 -13.30 -0.74 -5.47
N VAL A 79 -12.97 -1.99 -5.77
CA VAL A 79 -11.63 -2.56 -5.57
C VAL A 79 -10.87 -2.58 -6.89
N LYS A 80 -9.79 -1.79 -7.00
CA LYS A 80 -8.94 -1.76 -8.19
C LYS A 80 -7.72 -2.66 -8.01
N VAL A 81 -7.69 -3.77 -8.74
CA VAL A 81 -6.60 -4.76 -8.67
C VAL A 81 -6.56 -5.68 -9.90
N GLY A 82 -5.36 -6.00 -10.37
CA GLY A 82 -5.18 -7.03 -11.41
C GLY A 82 -5.74 -6.62 -12.78
N LYS A 83 -6.81 -7.27 -13.24
CA LYS A 83 -7.35 -7.13 -14.60
C LYS A 83 -8.34 -5.97 -14.77
N ASN A 84 -9.00 -5.52 -13.71
CA ASN A 84 -9.93 -4.39 -13.76
C ASN A 84 -9.22 -3.03 -13.61
N SER A 85 -7.89 -3.03 -13.68
CA SER A 85 -7.07 -1.93 -13.19
C SER A 85 -5.73 -1.81 -13.90
N ASN A 86 -5.30 -0.57 -14.17
CA ASN A 86 -3.96 -0.25 -14.63
C ASN A 86 -2.90 -0.30 -13.52
N ASN A 87 -3.29 -0.63 -12.28
CA ASN A 87 -2.44 -0.68 -11.11
C ASN A 87 -1.21 -1.57 -11.30
N PHE A 88 -0.02 -0.99 -11.41
CA PHE A 88 1.24 -1.73 -11.51
C PHE A 88 1.84 -2.06 -10.14
N LEU A 89 1.32 -1.45 -9.07
CA LEU A 89 1.76 -1.71 -7.71
C LEU A 89 1.22 -3.07 -7.26
N MET A 90 1.94 -3.68 -6.33
CA MET A 90 1.59 -5.00 -5.78
C MET A 90 0.67 -4.85 -4.56
N MET A 91 -0.34 -3.99 -4.67
CA MET A 91 -1.34 -3.70 -3.65
C MET A 91 -2.69 -3.46 -4.33
N ALA A 92 -3.80 -3.67 -3.63
CA ALA A 92 -5.12 -3.27 -4.13
C ALA A 92 -5.44 -1.83 -3.68
N LYS A 93 -6.39 -1.17 -4.36
CA LYS A 93 -6.91 0.14 -3.94
C LYS A 93 -8.42 0.04 -3.74
N TYR A 94 -8.96 0.66 -2.70
CA TYR A 94 -10.41 0.84 -2.51
C TYR A 94 -10.80 2.28 -2.79
N THR A 95 -11.77 2.52 -3.67
CA THR A 95 -12.10 3.86 -4.17
C THR A 95 -13.45 3.91 -4.90
N HIS A 96 -14.14 5.06 -4.81
CA HIS A 96 -15.29 5.38 -5.67
C HIS A 96 -14.88 6.11 -6.96
N ASP A 97 -13.66 6.64 -7.02
CA ASP A 97 -13.19 7.47 -8.11
C ASP A 97 -12.65 6.62 -9.27
N ARG A 98 -12.58 7.21 -10.47
CA ARG A 98 -11.98 6.54 -11.63
C ARG A 98 -10.46 6.61 -11.59
N GLU A 99 -9.79 5.63 -12.21
CA GLU A 99 -8.33 5.54 -12.22
C GLU A 99 -7.64 6.70 -12.95
N ASP A 100 -8.34 7.34 -13.88
CA ASP A 100 -7.84 8.46 -14.69
C ASP A 100 -8.06 9.83 -14.04
N GLU A 101 -8.75 9.87 -12.89
CA GLU A 101 -8.94 11.10 -12.14
C GLU A 101 -7.64 11.52 -11.45
N VAL A 102 -7.25 12.78 -11.68
CA VAL A 102 -5.99 13.35 -11.17
C VAL A 102 -6.01 13.50 -9.66
N ASP A 103 -7.20 13.70 -9.08
CA ASP A 103 -7.40 13.87 -7.63
C ASP A 103 -8.21 12.69 -7.04
N ALA A 104 -8.01 11.49 -7.58
CA ALA A 104 -8.66 10.28 -7.08
C ALA A 104 -8.39 10.08 -5.58
N THR A 105 -9.43 9.78 -4.82
CA THR A 105 -9.38 9.47 -3.38
C THR A 105 -9.47 7.97 -3.21
N PHE A 106 -8.49 7.36 -2.54
CA PHE A 106 -8.39 5.92 -2.41
C PHE A 106 -7.80 5.51 -1.07
N ILE A 107 -7.99 4.25 -0.71
CA ILE A 107 -7.32 3.57 0.41
C ILE A 107 -6.43 2.48 -0.15
N ASP A 108 -5.19 2.44 0.32
CA ASP A 108 -4.19 1.45 -0.05
C ASP A 108 -4.40 0.19 0.77
N LEU A 109 -4.55 -0.94 0.07
CA LEU A 109 -4.78 -2.25 0.67
C LEU A 109 -3.56 -3.13 0.43
N PHE A 110 -2.69 -3.18 1.44
CA PHE A 110 -1.51 -4.02 1.48
C PHE A 110 -1.89 -5.44 1.92
N VAL A 111 -1.52 -6.43 1.12
CA VAL A 111 -1.87 -7.83 1.41
C VAL A 111 -0.72 -8.49 2.16
N VAL A 112 -1.00 -8.95 3.38
CA VAL A 112 -0.08 -9.80 4.13
C VAL A 112 -0.43 -11.27 3.93
N VAL A 113 0.58 -12.10 3.67
CA VAL A 113 0.41 -13.55 3.52
C VAL A 113 1.44 -14.33 4.34
N PRO A 114 1.08 -15.51 4.88
CA PRO A 114 2.06 -16.44 5.41
C PRO A 114 2.93 -16.99 4.26
N THR A 115 4.22 -17.16 4.52
CA THR A 115 5.22 -17.56 3.52
C THR A 115 6.43 -18.26 4.14
N ASN A 116 7.37 -18.66 3.29
CA ASN A 116 8.67 -19.22 3.65
C ASN A 116 9.80 -18.71 2.75
N LYS A 117 11.05 -18.98 3.15
CA LYS A 117 12.24 -18.49 2.44
C LYS A 117 12.29 -18.92 0.98
N GLU A 118 11.81 -20.11 0.63
CA GLU A 118 11.86 -20.62 -0.75
C GLU A 118 10.91 -19.86 -1.68
N LYS A 119 9.68 -19.61 -1.21
CA LYS A 119 8.69 -18.81 -1.92
C LYS A 119 9.18 -17.38 -2.16
N LEU A 120 9.78 -16.76 -1.14
CA LEU A 120 10.41 -15.43 -1.26
C LEU A 120 11.58 -15.41 -2.27
N LYS A 121 12.39 -16.49 -2.34
CA LYS A 121 13.43 -16.62 -3.38
C LYS A 121 12.83 -16.68 -4.80
N LYS A 122 11.68 -17.33 -4.98
CA LYS A 122 10.96 -17.37 -6.26
C LYS A 122 10.42 -15.99 -6.65
N PHE A 123 9.85 -15.28 -5.69
CA PHE A 123 9.29 -13.94 -5.91
C PHE A 123 10.34 -12.92 -6.41
N ARG A 124 11.56 -12.97 -5.87
CA ARG A 124 12.67 -12.05 -6.25
C ARG A 124 13.44 -12.43 -7.52
N LYS A 125 12.94 -13.38 -8.32
CA LYS A 125 13.59 -13.77 -9.58
C LYS A 125 13.76 -12.56 -10.50
N LEU A 126 14.84 -12.55 -11.28
CA LEU A 126 15.15 -11.47 -12.20
C LEU A 126 14.00 -11.20 -13.18
N THR A 127 13.28 -12.23 -13.61
CA THR A 127 12.10 -12.10 -14.47
C THR A 127 10.99 -11.25 -13.84
N ASN A 128 10.66 -11.47 -12.57
CA ASN A 128 9.65 -10.67 -11.86
C ASN A 128 10.10 -9.23 -11.67
N LYS A 129 11.39 -9.03 -11.35
CA LYS A 129 11.99 -7.69 -11.24
C LYS A 129 11.92 -6.92 -12.55
N LEU A 130 12.26 -7.56 -13.67
CA LEU A 130 12.20 -6.95 -15.00
C LEU A 130 10.77 -6.63 -15.43
N ARG A 131 9.81 -7.52 -15.14
CA ARG A 131 8.38 -7.27 -15.39
C ARG A 131 7.88 -6.07 -14.59
N TYR A 132 8.18 -6.02 -13.29
CA TYR A 132 7.83 -4.90 -12.43
C TYR A 132 8.48 -3.60 -12.92
N PHE A 133 9.78 -3.64 -13.20
CA PHE A 133 10.54 -2.50 -13.72
C PHE A 133 9.96 -1.97 -15.04
N ASN A 134 9.58 -2.85 -15.97
CA ASN A 134 8.98 -2.44 -17.24
C ASN A 134 7.74 -1.57 -17.03
N TYR A 135 6.86 -1.94 -16.09
CA TYR A 135 5.66 -1.15 -15.80
C TYR A 135 6.02 0.15 -15.07
N TYR A 136 6.88 0.08 -14.04
CA TYR A 136 7.37 1.24 -13.32
C TYR A 136 8.00 2.28 -14.26
N ALA A 137 8.94 1.86 -15.11
CA ALA A 137 9.68 2.74 -16.01
C ALA A 137 8.79 3.40 -17.09
N ASN A 138 7.62 2.84 -17.39
CA ASN A 138 6.71 3.38 -18.40
C ASN A 138 5.55 4.21 -17.82
N ARG A 139 5.56 4.52 -16.53
CA ARG A 139 4.67 5.49 -15.87
C ARG A 139 4.86 6.91 -16.38
N LYS A 140 3.87 7.78 -16.20
CA LYS A 140 3.94 9.19 -16.63
C LYS A 140 5.09 9.91 -15.92
N VAL A 141 5.15 9.80 -14.58
CA VAL A 141 6.18 10.46 -13.78
C VAL A 141 7.57 9.86 -14.06
N SER A 142 7.68 8.53 -14.11
CA SER A 142 8.98 7.86 -14.30
C SER A 142 9.61 8.15 -15.66
N LYS A 143 8.82 8.37 -16.72
CA LYS A 143 9.34 8.71 -18.05
C LYS A 143 10.10 10.04 -18.10
N GLU A 144 9.83 10.95 -17.18
CA GLU A 144 10.50 12.25 -17.12
C GLU A 144 11.89 12.19 -16.47
N LEU A 145 12.19 11.14 -15.71
CA LEU A 145 13.47 10.96 -15.04
C LEU A 145 14.57 10.55 -16.04
N TRP A 146 15.67 11.32 -16.09
CA TRP A 146 16.76 11.12 -17.06
C TRP A 146 17.36 9.71 -17.01
N HIS A 147 17.60 9.16 -15.82
CA HIS A 147 18.17 7.83 -15.63
C HIS A 147 17.21 6.74 -16.09
N ILE A 148 15.88 6.95 -15.93
CA ILE A 148 14.87 6.03 -16.45
C ILE A 148 14.86 6.05 -17.99
N LYS A 149 15.06 7.20 -18.63
CA LYS A 149 15.18 7.29 -20.11
C LYS A 149 16.31 6.39 -20.62
N ILE A 150 17.47 6.42 -19.96
CA ILE A 150 18.62 5.55 -20.28
C ILE A 150 18.28 4.08 -20.04
N LEU A 151 17.73 3.73 -18.87
CA LEU A 151 17.40 2.34 -18.56
C LEU A 151 16.35 1.77 -19.53
N ARG A 152 15.36 2.55 -19.95
CA ARG A 152 14.35 2.13 -20.94
C ARG A 152 14.96 1.80 -22.30
N PHE A 153 16.06 2.46 -22.68
CA PHE A 153 16.80 2.12 -23.90
C PHE A 153 17.43 0.72 -23.80
N PHE A 154 18.12 0.40 -22.69
CA PHE A 154 18.74 -0.91 -22.51
C PHE A 154 17.74 -2.04 -22.23
N PHE A 155 16.61 -1.73 -21.59
CA PHE A 155 15.58 -2.69 -21.21
C PHE A 155 14.34 -2.64 -22.12
N PHE A 156 14.46 -2.12 -23.34
CA PHE A 156 13.31 -1.98 -24.26
C PHE A 156 12.61 -3.31 -24.56
N TRP A 157 13.37 -4.41 -24.58
CA TRP A 157 12.89 -5.77 -24.82
C TRP A 157 11.95 -6.29 -23.73
N THR A 158 12.04 -5.73 -22.50
CA THR A 158 11.16 -6.11 -21.38
C THR A 158 9.69 -5.76 -21.61
N ARG A 159 9.39 -4.92 -22.61
CA ARG A 159 8.02 -4.56 -23.03
C ARG A 159 7.21 -5.75 -23.57
N LYS A 160 7.89 -6.84 -23.94
CA LYS A 160 7.25 -8.09 -24.37
C LYS A 160 6.87 -9.00 -23.20
N LEU A 161 7.34 -8.71 -21.99
CA LEU A 161 7.00 -9.48 -20.80
C LEU A 161 5.62 -9.04 -20.26
N PRO A 162 4.76 -9.99 -19.84
CA PRO A 162 3.44 -9.66 -19.29
C PRO A 162 3.57 -8.91 -17.95
N LYS A 163 2.54 -8.14 -17.58
CA LYS A 163 2.41 -7.53 -16.25
C LYS A 163 2.59 -8.56 -15.17
N PHE A 164 3.44 -8.29 -14.18
CA PHE A 164 3.47 -9.08 -12.95
C PHE A 164 2.38 -8.57 -12.02
N THR A 165 1.33 -9.37 -11.82
CA THR A 165 0.13 -8.94 -11.08
C THR A 165 0.23 -9.31 -9.61
N LEU A 166 -0.54 -8.62 -8.76
CA LEU A 166 -0.69 -8.97 -7.34
C LEU A 166 -1.19 -10.42 -7.16
N GLU A 167 -2.17 -10.85 -7.96
CA GLU A 167 -2.69 -12.23 -7.95
C GLU A 167 -1.57 -13.25 -8.22
N GLU A 168 -0.73 -13.01 -9.23
CA GLU A 168 0.40 -13.90 -9.53
C GLU A 168 1.42 -13.89 -8.39
N ALA A 169 1.67 -12.74 -7.77
CA ALA A 169 2.55 -12.65 -6.61
C ALA A 169 2.02 -13.42 -5.41
N ILE A 170 0.74 -13.24 -5.06
CA ILE A 170 0.08 -14.00 -3.99
C ILE A 170 0.26 -15.49 -4.24
N ASN A 171 -0.04 -15.97 -5.45
CA ASN A 171 0.13 -17.37 -5.82
C ASN A 171 1.59 -17.87 -5.75
N GLN A 172 2.56 -16.98 -5.95
CA GLN A 172 3.98 -17.32 -5.82
C GLN A 172 4.47 -17.34 -4.37
N VAL A 173 3.96 -16.44 -3.51
CA VAL A 173 4.49 -16.25 -2.15
C VAL A 173 3.68 -16.90 -1.04
N ARG A 174 2.35 -16.98 -1.16
CA ARG A 174 1.47 -17.50 -0.12
C ARG A 174 1.71 -18.99 0.08
N ASP A 175 1.97 -19.38 1.31
CA ASP A 175 2.08 -20.77 1.73
C ASP A 175 1.41 -20.94 3.09
N THR A 176 0.28 -21.64 3.11
CA THR A 176 -0.46 -21.91 4.34
C THR A 176 -0.01 -23.21 5.02
N LYS A 177 0.77 -24.05 4.32
CA LYS A 177 1.24 -25.35 4.84
C LYS A 177 2.58 -25.20 5.57
N VAL A 178 3.50 -24.45 4.98
CA VAL A 178 4.84 -24.20 5.55
C VAL A 178 5.01 -22.71 5.80
N GLN A 179 4.68 -22.31 7.03
CA GLN A 179 4.73 -20.92 7.48
C GLN A 179 6.00 -20.71 8.30
N GLU A 180 6.92 -19.91 7.79
CA GLU A 180 8.11 -19.48 8.53
C GLU A 180 8.06 -18.00 8.87
N LYS A 181 7.35 -17.21 8.04
CA LYS A 181 7.32 -15.76 8.06
C LYS A 181 5.98 -15.24 7.55
N GLN A 182 5.71 -13.97 7.80
CA GLN A 182 4.66 -13.23 7.13
C GLN A 182 5.30 -12.21 6.19
N PHE A 183 4.65 -11.94 5.07
CA PHE A 183 5.17 -11.04 4.04
C PHE A 183 4.06 -10.14 3.54
N ILE A 184 4.24 -8.83 3.70
CA ILE A 184 3.44 -7.85 2.97
C ILE A 184 3.97 -7.80 1.56
N ILE A 185 3.11 -8.15 0.61
CA ILE A 185 3.46 -8.19 -0.80
C ILE A 185 3.66 -6.75 -1.28
N THR A 186 4.89 -6.44 -1.66
CA THR A 186 5.28 -5.16 -2.24
C THR A 186 6.19 -5.40 -3.43
N TRP A 187 7.29 -4.66 -3.56
CA TRP A 187 8.16 -4.68 -4.73
C TRP A 187 9.05 -5.94 -4.71
N PRO A 188 9.29 -6.60 -5.86
CA PRO A 188 10.08 -7.82 -5.94
C PRO A 188 11.61 -7.59 -5.85
N ASP A 189 12.06 -6.56 -5.12
CA ASP A 189 13.48 -6.31 -4.85
C ASP A 189 13.88 -6.69 -3.42
N TYR A 190 15.18 -6.90 -3.25
CA TYR A 190 15.72 -7.48 -2.01
C TYR A 190 15.64 -6.53 -0.81
N ALA A 191 15.75 -5.22 -1.02
CA ALA A 191 15.73 -4.25 0.06
C ALA A 191 14.31 -4.10 0.61
N ASN A 192 13.33 -3.92 -0.29
CA ASN A 192 11.93 -3.82 0.10
C ASN A 192 11.42 -5.12 0.73
N MET A 193 11.76 -6.29 0.17
CA MET A 193 11.35 -7.56 0.76
C MET A 193 11.84 -7.76 2.19
N GLN A 194 13.06 -7.33 2.53
CA GLN A 194 13.55 -7.42 3.91
C GLN A 194 12.77 -6.51 4.87
N LYS A 195 12.38 -5.32 4.39
CA LYS A 195 11.55 -4.40 5.16
C LYS A 195 10.15 -4.97 5.35
N THR A 196 9.54 -5.55 4.32
CA THR A 196 8.15 -6.00 4.37
C THR A 196 7.97 -7.49 4.71
N THR A 197 9.03 -8.15 5.20
CA THR A 197 8.96 -9.49 5.78
C THR A 197 9.07 -9.41 7.30
N PHE A 198 8.16 -10.11 7.97
CA PHE A 198 7.97 -10.10 9.41
C PHE A 198 8.04 -11.53 9.96
N PRO A 199 8.49 -11.71 11.20
CA PRO A 199 8.42 -13.00 11.84
C PRO A 199 6.97 -13.30 12.28
N LEU A 200 6.60 -14.57 12.46
CA LEU A 200 5.20 -14.96 12.69
C LEU A 200 4.62 -14.41 14.01
N GLU A 201 5.48 -14.15 14.99
CA GLU A 201 5.09 -13.59 16.29
C GLU A 201 4.69 -12.11 16.24
N TRP A 202 4.85 -11.45 15.08
CA TRP A 202 4.30 -10.12 14.81
C TRP A 202 2.93 -10.29 14.15
N ASP A 203 1.95 -10.75 14.92
CA ASP A 203 0.58 -10.87 14.42
C ASP A 203 0.01 -9.48 14.13
N PHE A 204 -0.15 -9.17 12.84
CA PHE A 204 -0.77 -7.93 12.38
C PHE A 204 -2.18 -7.74 12.93
N PHE A 205 -2.92 -8.84 13.10
CA PHE A 205 -4.34 -8.80 13.44
C PHE A 205 -4.62 -9.03 14.92
N ASP A 206 -3.59 -9.21 15.74
CA ASP A 206 -3.70 -8.97 17.19
C ASP A 206 -3.73 -7.46 17.43
N SER A 207 -4.94 -6.91 17.31
CA SER A 207 -5.19 -5.48 17.22
C SER A 207 -5.97 -4.92 18.41
N GLU A 208 -5.93 -3.60 18.52
CA GLU A 208 -6.74 -2.81 19.44
C GLU A 208 -7.34 -1.61 18.71
N LEU A 209 -8.41 -1.03 19.26
CA LEU A 209 -9.04 0.15 18.69
C LEU A 209 -8.31 1.42 19.16
N CYS A 210 -7.84 2.21 18.20
CA CYS A 210 -7.22 3.51 18.42
C CYS A 210 -8.17 4.62 17.96
N LYS A 211 -8.25 5.71 18.72
CA LYS A 211 -9.04 6.88 18.34
C LYS A 211 -8.48 7.50 17.06
N PHE A 212 -9.36 7.75 16.10
CA PHE A 212 -9.02 8.37 14.83
C PHE A 212 -10.11 9.37 14.46
N ASP A 213 -9.84 10.65 14.70
CA ASP A 213 -10.81 11.73 14.58
C ASP A 213 -12.05 11.52 15.48
N ASP A 214 -13.23 11.37 14.87
CA ASP A 214 -14.52 11.12 15.52
C ASP A 214 -14.91 9.62 15.54
N PHE A 215 -14.01 8.72 15.13
CA PHE A 215 -14.23 7.27 15.12
C PHE A 215 -13.00 6.50 15.62
N TYR A 216 -13.00 5.18 15.47
CA TYR A 216 -11.91 4.31 15.88
C TYR A 216 -11.46 3.43 14.71
N ILE A 217 -10.17 3.11 14.68
CA ILE A 217 -9.59 2.18 13.71
C ILE A 217 -8.77 1.12 14.43
N ALA A 218 -8.69 -0.08 13.84
CA ALA A 218 -7.82 -1.14 14.34
C ALA A 218 -6.34 -0.80 14.10
N VAL A 219 -5.52 -0.85 15.13
CA VAL A 219 -4.06 -0.76 15.06
C VAL A 219 -3.45 -2.04 15.65
N PRO A 220 -2.28 -2.51 15.18
CA PRO A 220 -1.63 -3.67 15.81
C PRO A 220 -1.26 -3.35 17.26
N LYS A 221 -1.48 -4.26 18.22
CA LYS A 221 -1.06 -4.05 19.62
C LYS A 221 0.45 -3.80 19.75
N LYS A 222 1.24 -4.41 18.86
CA LYS A 222 2.68 -4.17 18.74
C LYS A 222 3.03 -2.97 17.85
N TYR A 223 2.16 -1.96 17.76
CA TYR A 223 2.37 -0.81 16.86
C TYR A 223 3.76 -0.17 17.00
N ASN A 224 4.33 -0.11 18.21
CA ASN A 224 5.65 0.47 18.43
C ASN A 224 6.76 -0.30 17.67
N ASP A 225 6.70 -1.63 17.62
CA ASP A 225 7.68 -2.45 16.92
C ASP A 225 7.60 -2.22 15.40
N PHE A 226 6.37 -2.15 14.87
CA PHE A 226 6.12 -1.79 13.47
C PHE A 226 6.64 -0.38 13.15
N LEU A 227 6.32 0.63 13.97
CA LEU A 227 6.76 2.01 13.75
C LEU A 227 8.29 2.16 13.87
N VAL A 228 8.94 1.46 14.80
CA VAL A 228 10.41 1.45 14.90
C VAL A 228 11.04 0.80 13.68
N LYS A 229 10.45 -0.28 13.15
CA LYS A 229 10.94 -0.95 11.94
C LYS A 229 10.79 -0.07 10.69
N GLU A 230 9.68 0.65 10.55
CA GLU A 230 9.39 1.48 9.38
C GLU A 230 10.07 2.86 9.42
N TYR A 231 10.05 3.55 10.57
CA TYR A 231 10.48 4.94 10.70
C TYR A 231 11.69 5.14 11.64
N GLY A 232 12.17 4.08 12.28
CA GLY A 232 13.26 4.12 13.25
C GLY A 232 12.81 4.54 14.65
N LYS A 233 13.74 4.52 15.61
CA LYS A 233 13.47 4.84 17.04
C LYS A 233 12.90 6.24 17.28
N ASN A 234 13.12 7.16 16.33
CA ASN A 234 12.72 8.56 16.41
C ASN A 234 11.40 8.84 15.68
N TRP A 235 10.55 7.83 15.47
CA TRP A 235 9.27 7.94 14.74
C TRP A 235 8.30 8.96 15.37
N HIS A 236 8.39 9.15 16.69
CA HIS A 236 7.60 10.12 17.45
C HIS A 236 7.96 11.58 17.12
N ILE A 237 9.15 11.83 16.55
CA ILE A 237 9.56 13.18 16.14
C ILE A 237 8.83 13.57 14.87
N HIS A 238 8.17 14.72 14.90
CA HIS A 238 7.50 15.30 13.74
C HIS A 238 8.53 15.70 12.68
N LYS A 239 8.54 14.97 11.56
CA LYS A 239 9.28 15.34 10.36
C LYS A 239 8.29 15.80 9.30
N LYS A 240 8.19 17.10 9.09
CA LYS A 240 7.43 17.67 7.97
C LYS A 240 8.22 17.43 6.69
N THR A 241 7.85 16.38 5.99
CA THR A 241 8.35 16.08 4.66
C THR A 241 7.15 15.53 3.91
N LEU A 242 6.75 16.20 2.83
CA LEU A 242 5.85 15.57 1.86
C LEU A 242 6.69 14.44 1.25
N LEU A 243 6.48 13.21 1.71
CA LEU A 243 7.26 12.06 1.25
C LEU A 243 6.91 11.72 -0.20
N SER A 244 5.69 12.06 -0.60
CA SER A 244 5.13 11.73 -1.90
C SER A 244 3.96 12.66 -2.19
N GLU A 245 3.90 13.19 -3.41
CA GLU A 245 2.72 13.89 -3.93
C GLU A 245 2.03 12.93 -4.91
N HIS A 246 0.79 12.53 -4.61
CA HIS A 246 0.02 11.66 -5.49
C HIS A 246 -0.54 12.44 -6.68
N TYR A 247 -0.36 11.88 -7.87
CA TYR A 247 -0.92 12.34 -9.13
C TYR A 247 -1.85 11.24 -9.65
N GLY A 248 -3.12 11.33 -9.28
CA GLY A 248 -4.07 10.23 -9.46
C GLY A 248 -3.71 9.00 -8.64
N MET A 249 -4.22 7.84 -9.04
CA MET A 249 -4.20 6.64 -8.19
C MET A 249 -2.85 5.91 -8.14
N TYR A 250 -2.04 6.04 -9.19
CA TYR A 250 -0.83 5.23 -9.37
C TYR A 250 0.43 6.04 -9.69
N ASP A 251 0.33 7.35 -9.90
CA ASP A 251 1.49 8.19 -10.13
C ASP A 251 1.85 8.95 -8.85
N VAL A 252 3.13 8.93 -8.50
CA VAL A 252 3.66 9.53 -7.27
C VAL A 252 4.94 10.23 -7.64
N LYS A 253 5.06 11.49 -7.26
CA LYS A 253 6.32 12.23 -7.36
C LYS A 253 7.08 12.05 -6.05
N ILE A 254 8.18 11.31 -6.15
CA ILE A 254 9.15 11.05 -5.09
C ILE A 254 10.34 11.99 -5.29
#